data_AF-A2F4F6-F1
#
_entry.id   AF-A2F4F6-F1
#
_cell.length_a   1.000
_cell.length_b   1.000
_cell.length_c   1.000
_cell.angle_alpha   90.00
_cell.angle_beta   90.00
_cell.angle_gamma   90.00
#
_symmetry.space_group_name_H-M   'P 1'
#
loop_
_entity.id
_entity.type
_entity.pdbx_description
1 polymer ?
#
loop_
_entity_poly.entity_id
_entity_poly.type
_entity_poly.pdbx_seq_one_letter_code
_entity_poly.pdbx_strand_id
1 'polypeptide(L)'
;MVAAGGGGYDYSSDGNAIPAGSGDGLKGFDGNGKGGNQTSGGDGYYKGFFGLGGGNGERLNAYRTPDGNAGGGGGYFGGGTSNIIAGGSAGGGSSYISGYPGCISVDKDYTENNPKFSTTEDPSIHYSGIKFENPVMIDGKSPMPSPSLNVSIPEFGHLGNGHVIISTAEKYDYPYFSQITAIPYKVKCSIPLKIGRNFDVFFTLSIVFLSLG
;
A
#
# COMPACT_ATOMS: atom_id res chain seq x y z
N MET A 1 -10.37 5.09 0.99
CA MET A 1 -9.80 3.73 0.94
C MET A 1 -8.29 3.84 0.87
N VAL A 2 -7.56 2.80 1.27
CA VAL A 2 -6.10 2.68 1.21
C VAL A 2 -5.78 1.30 0.66
N ALA A 3 -4.93 1.22 -0.36
CA ALA A 3 -4.44 -0.04 -0.90
C ALA A 3 -3.11 -0.42 -0.21
N ALA A 4 -2.94 -1.70 0.10
CA ALA A 4 -1.70 -2.22 0.64
C ALA A 4 -0.60 -2.35 -0.43
N GLY A 5 0.63 -2.04 -0.05
CA GLY A 5 1.85 -2.35 -0.81
C GLY A 5 2.50 -3.65 -0.35
N GLY A 6 3.21 -4.31 -1.27
CA GLY A 6 4.09 -5.43 -0.94
C GLY A 6 5.41 -4.96 -0.31
N GLY A 7 6.02 -5.83 0.48
CA GLY A 7 7.37 -5.63 1.00
C GLY A 7 8.44 -5.79 -0.08
N GLY A 8 9.61 -5.19 0.15
CA GLY A 8 10.80 -5.46 -0.63
C GLY A 8 11.44 -6.80 -0.26
N TYR A 9 12.33 -7.28 -1.13
CA TYR A 9 13.22 -8.39 -0.85
C TYR A 9 14.64 -8.01 -1.25
N ASP A 10 15.62 -8.63 -0.61
CA ASP A 10 17.02 -8.56 -0.98
C ASP A 10 17.48 -9.89 -1.58
N TYR A 11 18.50 -9.84 -2.44
CA TYR A 11 19.01 -11.01 -3.14
C TYR A 11 20.11 -11.66 -2.29
N SER A 12 19.90 -12.90 -1.87
CA SER A 12 20.93 -13.65 -1.16
C SER A 12 21.99 -14.18 -2.15
N SER A 13 23.24 -14.27 -1.69
CA SER A 13 24.41 -14.69 -2.49
C SER A 13 24.39 -16.17 -2.92
N ASP A 14 23.50 -16.96 -2.33
CA ASP A 14 23.20 -18.35 -2.69
C ASP A 14 22.11 -18.49 -3.77
N GLY A 15 21.59 -17.37 -4.30
CA GLY A 15 20.67 -17.33 -5.43
C GLY A 15 19.20 -17.61 -5.08
N ASN A 16 18.87 -17.79 -3.80
CA ASN A 16 17.51 -18.07 -3.34
C ASN A 16 16.83 -16.79 -2.83
N ALA A 17 16.15 -16.05 -3.72
CA ALA A 17 15.31 -14.93 -3.30
C ALA A 17 14.16 -15.43 -2.41
N ILE A 18 14.07 -14.94 -1.18
CA ILE A 18 12.92 -15.18 -0.31
C ILE A 18 11.80 -14.24 -0.75
N PRO A 19 10.62 -14.75 -1.18
CA PRO A 19 9.53 -13.88 -1.60
C PRO A 19 9.09 -12.97 -0.46
N ALA A 20 9.01 -11.67 -0.73
CA ALA A 20 8.44 -10.73 0.21
C ALA A 20 6.93 -10.92 0.38
N GLY A 21 6.43 -10.43 1.52
CA GLY A 21 5.00 -10.39 1.79
C GLY A 21 4.30 -9.41 0.85
N SER A 22 3.29 -9.88 0.13
CA SER A 22 2.38 -9.03 -0.64
C SER A 22 1.44 -8.23 0.28
N GLY A 23 0.91 -7.12 -0.24
CA GLY A 23 -0.21 -6.43 0.40
C GLY A 23 -1.47 -7.30 0.42
N ASP A 24 -2.34 -7.08 1.39
CA ASP A 24 -3.61 -7.79 1.55
C ASP A 24 -4.68 -6.86 2.15
N GLY A 25 -5.90 -7.37 2.35
CA GLY A 25 -7.02 -6.69 2.96
C GLY A 25 -6.78 -6.35 4.44
N LEU A 26 -7.13 -7.25 5.35
CA LEU A 26 -7.06 -6.96 6.78
C LEU A 26 -5.65 -7.07 7.38
N LYS A 27 -4.82 -7.99 6.84
CA LYS A 27 -3.44 -8.19 7.28
C LYS A 27 -2.56 -8.56 6.10
N GLY A 28 -1.53 -7.76 5.83
CA GLY A 28 -0.52 -8.08 4.81
C GLY A 28 0.15 -9.43 5.03
N PHE A 29 0.68 -10.02 3.96
CA PHE A 29 1.42 -11.27 4.07
C PHE A 29 2.76 -11.05 4.78
N ASP A 30 3.19 -12.08 5.49
CA ASP A 30 4.51 -12.13 6.09
C ASP A 30 5.56 -12.48 5.02
N GLY A 31 6.74 -11.88 5.13
CA GLY A 31 8.01 -12.40 4.61
C GLY A 31 8.86 -12.90 5.79
N ASN A 32 10.14 -12.53 5.84
CA ASN A 32 10.92 -12.61 7.09
C ASN A 32 10.50 -11.52 8.09
N GLY A 33 9.97 -10.39 7.60
CA GLY A 33 9.20 -9.40 8.36
C GLY A 33 7.72 -9.75 8.42
N LYS A 34 7.01 -9.25 9.43
CA LYS A 34 5.56 -9.47 9.58
C LYS A 34 4.76 -8.46 8.76
N GLY A 35 3.61 -8.89 8.27
CA GLY A 35 2.66 -7.99 7.62
C GLY A 35 1.94 -7.07 8.62
N GLY A 36 1.62 -5.85 8.18
CA GLY A 36 0.78 -4.90 8.94
C GLY A 36 -0.68 -5.38 9.01
N ASN A 37 -1.41 -4.98 10.04
CA ASN A 37 -2.84 -5.32 10.22
C ASN A 37 -3.69 -4.06 10.46
N GLN A 38 -4.96 -4.18 10.86
CA GLN A 38 -5.86 -3.03 11.08
C GLN A 38 -5.57 -2.20 12.35
N THR A 39 -4.67 -2.64 13.21
CA THR A 39 -4.38 -2.01 14.52
C THR A 39 -2.91 -1.69 14.74
N SER A 40 -2.01 -2.26 13.94
CA SER A 40 -0.57 -2.11 14.13
C SER A 40 0.20 -2.42 12.85
N GLY A 41 1.33 -1.74 12.67
CA GLY A 41 2.31 -2.12 11.67
C GLY A 41 2.99 -3.45 12.00
N GLY A 42 3.49 -4.11 10.96
CA GLY A 42 4.17 -5.38 11.08
C GLY A 42 5.52 -5.26 11.78
N ASP A 43 5.90 -6.30 12.52
CA ASP A 43 7.18 -6.39 13.22
C ASP A 43 8.33 -6.78 12.28
N GLY A 44 9.51 -6.28 12.63
CA GLY A 44 10.79 -6.46 11.94
C GLY A 44 11.89 -5.81 12.78
N TYR A 45 13.12 -5.74 12.26
CA TYR A 45 14.13 -4.84 12.84
C TYR A 45 13.62 -3.39 12.95
N TYR A 46 12.90 -2.94 11.92
CA TYR A 46 12.11 -1.72 11.97
C TYR A 46 10.64 -2.08 11.73
N LYS A 47 9.80 -1.74 12.72
CA LYS A 47 8.36 -1.93 12.65
C LYS A 47 7.76 -1.03 11.56
N GLY A 48 6.72 -1.51 10.90
CA GLY A 48 5.84 -0.64 10.12
C GLY A 48 5.02 0.29 11.02
N PHE A 49 4.45 1.32 10.42
CA PHE A 49 3.62 2.31 11.08
C PHE A 49 2.34 2.57 10.28
N PHE A 50 1.47 3.40 10.84
CA PHE A 50 0.32 3.90 10.11
C PHE A 50 0.78 4.62 8.84
N GLY A 51 0.28 4.21 7.67
CA GLY A 51 0.63 4.79 6.37
C GLY A 51 2.02 4.42 5.82
N LEU A 52 2.94 3.86 6.62
CA LEU A 52 4.35 3.70 6.27
C LEU A 52 4.87 2.29 6.56
N GLY A 53 5.59 1.71 5.62
CA GLY A 53 6.34 0.47 5.84
C GLY A 53 7.56 0.69 6.74
N GLY A 54 8.06 -0.40 7.33
CA GLY A 54 9.31 -0.39 8.09
C GLY A 54 10.51 -0.04 7.19
N GLY A 55 11.43 0.78 7.67
CA GLY A 55 12.61 1.22 6.90
C GLY A 55 13.25 2.54 7.35
N ASN A 56 12.65 3.24 8.32
CA ASN A 56 13.13 4.55 8.80
C ASN A 56 14.30 4.49 9.81
N GLY A 57 15.10 3.42 9.80
CA GLY A 57 16.22 3.26 10.73
C GLY A 57 17.60 3.31 10.07
N GLU A 58 18.65 3.14 10.87
CA GLU A 58 20.02 3.07 10.38
C GLU A 58 20.23 1.81 9.52
N ARG A 59 21.13 1.91 8.53
CA ARG A 59 21.58 0.72 7.79
C ARG A 59 22.17 -0.28 8.78
N LEU A 60 21.74 -1.53 8.65
CA LEU A 60 22.29 -2.62 9.43
C LEU A 60 23.56 -3.13 8.74
N ASN A 61 24.51 -3.64 9.52
CA ASN A 61 25.77 -4.15 8.97
C ASN A 61 25.77 -5.69 9.07
N ALA A 62 25.94 -6.36 7.95
CA ALA A 62 26.35 -7.76 7.90
C ALA A 62 27.78 -7.82 7.40
N TYR A 63 28.62 -8.68 7.99
CA TYR A 63 30.01 -8.90 7.53
C TYR A 63 30.86 -7.63 7.36
N ARG A 64 30.61 -6.59 8.17
CA ARG A 64 31.28 -5.27 8.11
C ARG A 64 30.98 -4.45 6.85
N THR A 65 29.97 -4.82 6.07
CA THR A 65 29.46 -4.04 4.95
C THR A 65 28.06 -3.51 5.27
N PRO A 66 27.74 -2.24 4.92
CA PRO A 66 26.37 -1.75 5.03
C PRO A 66 25.43 -2.58 4.16
N ASP A 67 24.46 -3.22 4.79
CA ASP A 67 23.49 -4.10 4.14
C ASP A 67 22.06 -3.58 4.35
N GLY A 68 21.10 -4.12 3.60
CA GLY A 68 19.70 -3.74 3.62
C GLY A 68 18.81 -4.86 4.15
N ASN A 69 18.03 -4.59 5.20
CA ASN A 69 17.11 -5.56 5.77
C ASN A 69 15.73 -5.61 5.09
N ALA A 70 15.65 -5.27 3.80
CA ALA A 70 14.41 -5.14 3.01
C ALA A 70 13.33 -4.22 3.63
N GLY A 71 12.89 -3.21 2.87
CA GLY A 71 11.85 -2.27 3.31
C GLY A 71 10.45 -2.91 3.36
N GLY A 72 9.68 -2.66 4.41
CA GLY A 72 8.29 -3.11 4.54
C GLY A 72 7.36 -2.42 3.55
N GLY A 73 6.28 -3.11 3.15
CA GLY A 73 5.25 -2.54 2.29
C GLY A 73 4.42 -1.48 3.01
N GLY A 74 4.05 -0.40 2.33
CA GLY A 74 3.11 0.59 2.84
C GLY A 74 1.67 0.08 2.90
N GLY A 75 0.75 0.86 3.46
CA GLY A 75 -0.67 0.48 3.57
C GLY A 75 -1.38 1.31 4.63
N TYR A 76 -2.56 0.88 5.05
CA TYR A 76 -3.25 1.45 6.22
C TYR A 76 -2.35 1.34 7.45
N PHE A 77 -1.84 0.14 7.70
CA PHE A 77 -0.60 -0.04 8.45
C PHE A 77 0.42 -0.79 7.58
N GLY A 78 1.65 -0.29 7.55
CA GLY A 78 2.72 -0.91 6.78
C GLY A 78 3.25 -2.20 7.42
N GLY A 79 3.86 -3.04 6.60
CA GLY A 79 4.62 -4.21 7.03
C GLY A 79 5.95 -3.83 7.67
N GLY A 80 6.52 -4.75 8.45
CA GLY A 80 7.85 -4.61 9.04
C GLY A 80 8.96 -5.02 8.07
N THR A 81 10.17 -4.52 8.33
CA THR A 81 11.37 -4.99 7.61
C THR A 81 11.65 -6.45 7.89
N SER A 82 12.57 -7.05 7.14
CA SER A 82 13.11 -8.37 7.49
C SER A 82 13.69 -8.38 8.91
N ASN A 83 13.66 -9.54 9.56
CA ASN A 83 14.44 -9.86 10.77
C ASN A 83 15.81 -10.50 10.45
N ILE A 84 16.13 -10.61 9.16
CA ILE A 84 17.41 -11.08 8.62
C ILE A 84 18.10 -9.88 7.97
N ILE A 85 19.35 -9.62 8.35
CA ILE A 85 20.12 -8.46 7.89
C ILE A 85 20.55 -8.59 6.43
N ALA A 86 20.98 -9.79 6.01
CA ALA A 86 21.47 -10.07 4.66
C ALA A 86 20.50 -10.98 3.90
N GLY A 87 20.08 -10.61 2.68
CA GLY A 87 19.22 -11.46 1.85
C GLY A 87 17.82 -11.67 2.44
N GLY A 88 17.31 -10.67 3.18
CA GLY A 88 16.02 -10.73 3.86
C GLY A 88 14.83 -10.33 2.98
N SER A 89 13.62 -10.66 3.44
CA SER A 89 12.36 -10.24 2.82
C SER A 89 11.42 -9.59 3.83
N ALA A 90 10.74 -8.53 3.43
CA ALA A 90 9.88 -7.75 4.33
C ALA A 90 8.41 -8.19 4.26
N GLY A 91 7.61 -7.74 5.23
CA GLY A 91 6.16 -7.95 5.21
C GLY A 91 5.43 -6.92 4.35
N GLY A 92 4.23 -7.29 3.86
CA GLY A 92 3.32 -6.38 3.18
C GLY A 92 2.47 -5.55 4.15
N GLY A 93 1.85 -4.48 3.65
CA GLY A 93 0.89 -3.69 4.44
C GLY A 93 -0.52 -4.26 4.44
N SER A 94 -1.40 -3.66 5.24
CA SER A 94 -2.84 -3.87 5.21
C SER A 94 -3.56 -2.80 4.39
N SER A 95 -4.73 -3.13 3.85
CA SER A 95 -5.61 -2.21 3.14
C SER A 95 -6.68 -1.66 4.08
N TYR A 96 -7.42 -0.65 3.63
CA TYR A 96 -8.57 -0.11 4.35
C TYR A 96 -9.65 0.34 3.36
N ILE A 97 -10.89 -0.07 3.58
CA ILE A 97 -12.06 0.44 2.86
C ILE A 97 -13.12 0.77 3.89
N SER A 98 -13.65 1.99 3.82
CA SER A 98 -14.72 2.42 4.71
C SER A 98 -15.95 1.53 4.53
N GLY A 99 -16.44 0.90 5.61
CA GLY A 99 -17.55 -0.04 5.57
C GLY A 99 -17.19 -1.49 5.24
N TYR A 100 -15.90 -1.84 5.13
CA TYR A 100 -15.48 -3.23 4.98
C TYR A 100 -15.38 -3.93 6.35
N PRO A 101 -16.01 -5.10 6.55
CA PRO A 101 -15.98 -5.81 7.82
C PRO A 101 -14.56 -6.11 8.33
N GLY A 102 -14.31 -5.75 9.59
CA GLY A 102 -13.00 -5.96 10.23
C GLY A 102 -12.01 -4.82 10.04
N CYS A 103 -12.28 -3.84 9.16
CA CYS A 103 -11.53 -2.59 9.13
C CYS A 103 -11.81 -1.76 10.38
N ILE A 104 -10.81 -0.96 10.76
CA ILE A 104 -10.92 0.03 11.83
C ILE A 104 -10.52 1.36 11.22
N SER A 105 -11.35 2.38 11.36
CA SER A 105 -11.10 3.70 10.83
C SER A 105 -10.29 4.58 11.78
N VAL A 106 -9.68 5.63 11.23
CA VAL A 106 -9.15 6.71 12.06
C VAL A 106 -10.30 7.49 12.68
N ASP A 107 -10.11 7.90 13.93
CA ASP A 107 -11.03 8.81 14.59
C ASP A 107 -10.91 10.23 14.00
N LYS A 108 -11.98 11.05 14.10
CA LYS A 108 -11.95 12.43 13.61
C LYS A 108 -10.86 13.28 14.30
N ASP A 109 -10.51 12.93 15.53
CA ASP A 109 -9.52 13.61 16.35
C ASP A 109 -8.12 12.98 16.22
N TYR A 110 -7.89 12.15 15.21
CA TYR A 110 -6.58 11.55 14.92
C TYR A 110 -5.53 12.63 14.63
N THR A 111 -4.34 12.49 15.22
CA THR A 111 -3.13 13.21 14.81
C THR A 111 -1.94 12.27 14.85
N GLU A 112 -0.85 12.59 14.15
CA GLU A 112 0.38 11.77 14.19
C GLU A 112 0.94 11.59 15.61
N ASN A 113 0.82 12.62 16.46
CA ASN A 113 1.28 12.60 17.86
C ASN A 113 0.27 12.00 18.84
N ASN A 114 -0.97 11.78 18.40
CA ASN A 114 -2.04 11.18 19.19
C ASN A 114 -2.89 10.29 18.29
N PRO A 115 -2.36 9.11 17.89
CA PRO A 115 -3.07 8.21 17.00
C PRO A 115 -4.33 7.69 17.69
N LYS A 116 -5.49 7.95 17.08
CA LYS A 116 -6.79 7.51 17.59
C LYS A 116 -7.57 6.78 16.51
N PHE A 117 -8.16 5.67 16.88
CA PHE A 117 -8.94 4.82 15.99
C PHE A 117 -10.36 4.72 16.51
N SER A 118 -11.30 4.50 15.60
CA SER A 118 -12.72 4.47 15.92
C SER A 118 -13.04 3.40 16.97
N THR A 119 -13.86 3.77 17.94
CA THR A 119 -14.43 2.88 18.95
C THR A 119 -15.96 2.78 18.83
N THR A 120 -16.51 3.16 17.68
CA THR A 120 -17.94 3.04 17.38
C THR A 120 -18.37 1.58 17.26
N GLU A 121 -19.68 1.33 17.24
CA GLU A 121 -20.24 -0.01 17.06
C GLU A 121 -19.77 -0.64 15.73
N ASP A 122 -19.80 0.13 14.64
CA ASP A 122 -19.12 -0.22 13.39
C ASP A 122 -17.85 0.63 13.25
N PRO A 123 -16.68 0.12 13.66
CA PRO A 123 -15.43 0.88 13.59
C PRO A 123 -14.90 1.02 12.16
N SER A 124 -15.47 0.32 11.17
CA SER A 124 -14.98 0.33 9.79
C SER A 124 -15.38 1.58 9.02
N ILE A 125 -16.38 2.33 9.50
CA ILE A 125 -16.91 3.51 8.81
C ILE A 125 -15.99 4.70 9.10
N HIS A 126 -15.56 5.37 8.03
CA HIS A 126 -14.78 6.61 8.10
C HIS A 126 -15.52 7.69 8.88
N TYR A 127 -14.80 8.52 9.65
CA TYR A 127 -15.39 9.56 10.50
C TYR A 127 -16.30 10.55 9.76
N SER A 128 -16.21 10.64 8.42
CA SER A 128 -17.13 11.42 7.60
C SER A 128 -18.52 10.81 7.46
N GLY A 129 -18.74 9.58 7.94
CA GLY A 129 -19.97 8.81 7.75
C GLY A 129 -20.14 8.21 6.35
N ILE A 130 -19.15 8.36 5.46
CA ILE A 130 -19.22 7.85 4.08
C ILE A 130 -18.57 6.46 4.02
N LYS A 131 -19.27 5.50 3.42
CA LYS A 131 -18.80 4.13 3.22
C LYS A 131 -19.00 3.67 1.78
N PHE A 132 -18.31 2.58 1.42
CA PHE A 132 -18.57 1.85 0.18
C PHE A 132 -19.67 0.81 0.42
N GLU A 133 -20.51 0.60 -0.58
CA GLU A 133 -21.49 -0.49 -0.57
C GLU A 133 -20.87 -1.73 -1.23
N ASN A 134 -21.03 -2.90 -0.57
CA ASN A 134 -20.45 -4.18 -1.00
C ASN A 134 -18.95 -4.12 -1.34
N PRO A 135 -18.10 -3.61 -0.43
CA PRO A 135 -16.67 -3.49 -0.71
C PRO A 135 -16.00 -4.87 -0.80
N VAL A 136 -15.07 -5.01 -1.75
CA VAL A 136 -14.21 -6.19 -1.90
C VAL A 136 -12.76 -5.75 -1.78
N MET A 137 -11.97 -6.49 -1.01
CA MET A 137 -10.51 -6.37 -0.98
C MET A 137 -9.92 -7.59 -1.66
N ILE A 138 -9.01 -7.37 -2.60
CA ILE A 138 -8.27 -8.41 -3.31
C ILE A 138 -6.81 -8.29 -2.89
N ASP A 139 -6.20 -9.41 -2.56
CA ASP A 139 -4.82 -9.45 -2.13
C ASP A 139 -3.83 -9.41 -3.30
N GLY A 140 -2.57 -9.05 -3.02
CA GLY A 140 -1.54 -8.90 -4.07
C GLY A 140 -1.08 -10.20 -4.74
N LYS A 141 -1.55 -11.37 -4.30
CA LYS A 141 -1.33 -12.68 -4.96
C LYS A 141 -2.56 -13.17 -5.73
N SER A 142 -3.64 -12.41 -5.70
CA SER A 142 -4.85 -12.67 -6.47
C SER A 142 -4.88 -11.81 -7.73
N PRO A 143 -5.51 -12.29 -8.82
CA PRO A 143 -5.65 -11.52 -10.05
C PRO A 143 -6.52 -10.28 -9.84
N MET A 144 -6.04 -9.13 -10.32
CA MET A 144 -6.75 -7.85 -10.23
C MET A 144 -6.70 -7.10 -11.57
N PRO A 145 -7.62 -6.14 -11.81
CA PRO A 145 -7.62 -5.36 -13.05
C PRO A 145 -6.30 -4.62 -13.28
N SER A 146 -5.76 -4.70 -14.50
CA SER A 146 -4.61 -3.87 -14.89
C SER A 146 -5.04 -2.40 -15.01
N PRO A 147 -4.26 -1.44 -14.49
CA PRO A 147 -4.49 -0.02 -14.75
C PRO A 147 -4.18 0.38 -16.20
N SER A 148 -3.47 -0.46 -16.94
CA SER A 148 -3.13 -0.19 -18.33
C SER A 148 -4.37 -0.41 -19.21
N LEU A 149 -4.97 0.68 -19.70
CA LEU A 149 -6.19 0.67 -20.53
C LEU A 149 -6.08 -0.18 -21.80
N ASN A 150 -4.86 -0.51 -22.24
CA ASN A 150 -4.59 -1.31 -23.43
C ASN A 150 -4.26 -2.79 -23.13
N VAL A 151 -4.38 -3.22 -21.87
CA VAL A 151 -4.02 -4.56 -21.42
C VAL A 151 -5.20 -5.19 -20.70
N SER A 152 -5.82 -6.20 -21.31
CA SER A 152 -6.93 -6.97 -20.71
C SER A 152 -6.46 -8.10 -19.79
N ILE A 153 -5.16 -8.18 -19.49
CA ILE A 153 -4.59 -9.27 -18.70
C ILE A 153 -4.67 -8.89 -17.21
N PRO A 154 -5.26 -9.73 -16.36
CA PRO A 154 -5.20 -9.53 -14.91
C PRO A 154 -3.74 -9.47 -14.43
N GLU A 155 -3.44 -8.55 -13.52
CA GLU A 155 -2.14 -8.43 -12.87
C GLU A 155 -2.15 -9.11 -11.50
N PHE A 156 -0.98 -9.53 -11.02
CA PHE A 156 -0.76 -10.07 -9.67
C PHE A 156 0.12 -9.10 -8.90
N GLY A 157 -0.50 -8.28 -8.06
CA GLY A 157 0.17 -7.08 -7.55
C GLY A 157 0.50 -6.09 -8.68
N HIS A 158 0.90 -4.87 -8.31
CA HIS A 158 1.24 -3.84 -9.29
C HIS A 158 2.66 -3.37 -9.07
N LEU A 159 3.46 -3.38 -10.14
CA LEU A 159 4.83 -2.87 -10.11
C LEU A 159 4.83 -1.38 -10.43
N GLY A 160 5.41 -0.58 -9.54
CA GLY A 160 5.54 0.86 -9.72
C GLY A 160 4.61 1.65 -8.80
N ASN A 161 4.09 2.77 -9.31
CA ASN A 161 3.26 3.69 -8.53
C ASN A 161 1.85 3.11 -8.32
N GLY A 162 1.26 3.35 -7.14
CA GLY A 162 -0.14 3.00 -6.90
C GLY A 162 -1.09 3.73 -7.87
N HIS A 163 -2.17 3.08 -8.26
CA HIS A 163 -3.16 3.61 -9.19
C HIS A 163 -4.56 3.59 -8.56
N VAL A 164 -5.47 4.42 -9.10
CA VAL A 164 -6.91 4.35 -8.78
C VAL A 164 -7.67 4.30 -10.09
N ILE A 165 -8.50 3.25 -10.27
CA ILE A 165 -9.45 3.15 -11.38
C ILE A 165 -10.82 3.59 -10.85
N ILE A 166 -11.46 4.53 -11.54
CA ILE A 166 -12.89 4.82 -11.36
C ILE A 166 -13.58 4.60 -12.69
N SER A 167 -14.59 3.74 -12.67
CA SER A 167 -15.46 3.43 -13.80
C SER A 167 -16.92 3.56 -13.39
N THR A 168 -17.79 3.70 -14.38
CA THR A 168 -19.23 3.61 -14.17
C THR A 168 -19.64 2.15 -14.02
N ALA A 169 -20.43 1.84 -12.99
CA ALA A 169 -21.01 0.51 -12.83
C ALA A 169 -22.17 0.34 -13.82
N GLU A 170 -21.90 -0.15 -15.04
CA GLU A 170 -22.97 -0.68 -15.88
C GLU A 170 -23.36 -2.06 -15.33
N LYS A 171 -24.50 -2.10 -14.64
CA LYS A 171 -25.05 -3.33 -14.05
C LYS A 171 -25.57 -4.25 -15.16
N TYR A 172 -24.68 -5.06 -15.72
CA TYR A 172 -25.04 -6.23 -16.54
C TYR A 172 -24.56 -7.51 -15.84
N ASP A 173 -25.43 -8.50 -15.78
CA ASP A 173 -25.33 -9.72 -14.97
C ASP A 173 -24.15 -10.70 -15.31
N TYR A 174 -22.92 -10.28 -15.65
CA TYR A 174 -21.77 -11.20 -15.89
C TYR A 174 -20.38 -10.51 -15.74
N PRO A 175 -19.25 -11.25 -15.59
CA PRO A 175 -18.19 -10.97 -14.64
C PRO A 175 -17.13 -9.99 -15.16
N TYR A 176 -16.80 -9.00 -14.32
CA TYR A 176 -15.47 -8.37 -14.18
C TYR A 176 -14.70 -7.89 -15.43
N PHE A 177 -15.39 -7.55 -16.51
CA PHE A 177 -14.80 -6.71 -17.55
C PHE A 177 -15.72 -5.52 -17.85
N SER A 178 -15.92 -4.68 -16.84
CA SER A 178 -16.45 -3.33 -17.10
C SER A 178 -15.46 -2.62 -18.01
N GLN A 179 -15.92 -2.11 -19.15
CA GLN A 179 -15.15 -1.18 -19.96
C GLN A 179 -14.73 -0.01 -19.05
N ILE A 180 -13.42 0.08 -18.75
CA ILE A 180 -12.89 1.12 -17.87
C ILE A 180 -12.89 2.42 -18.66
N THR A 181 -13.96 3.19 -18.54
CA THR A 181 -13.98 4.59 -19.00
C THR A 181 -13.44 5.44 -17.86
N ALA A 182 -12.15 5.78 -17.93
CA ALA A 182 -11.54 6.67 -16.95
C ALA A 182 -12.26 8.03 -16.98
N ILE A 183 -12.93 8.38 -15.89
CA ILE A 183 -13.50 9.72 -15.72
C ILE A 183 -12.33 10.67 -15.45
N PRO A 184 -12.20 11.81 -16.17
CA PRO A 184 -11.14 12.78 -15.89
C PRO A 184 -11.50 13.58 -14.63
N TYR A 185 -11.15 13.07 -13.45
CA TYR A 185 -11.22 13.82 -12.19
C TYR A 185 -9.82 13.92 -11.59
N LYS A 186 -9.43 15.15 -11.23
CA LYS A 186 -8.13 15.42 -10.59
C LYS A 186 -8.26 15.15 -9.09
N VAL A 187 -7.85 13.96 -8.65
CA VAL A 187 -7.72 13.68 -7.21
C VAL A 187 -6.53 14.47 -6.67
N LYS A 188 -6.78 15.40 -5.75
CA LYS A 188 -5.72 15.93 -4.91
C LYS A 188 -5.32 14.82 -3.94
N CYS A 189 -4.28 14.06 -4.27
CA CYS A 189 -3.68 13.12 -3.32
C CYS A 189 -3.01 13.94 -2.22
N SER A 190 -3.54 13.88 -1.01
CA SER A 190 -2.99 14.52 0.18
C SER A 190 -1.97 13.61 0.84
N ILE A 191 -0.84 13.39 0.19
CA ILE A 191 0.38 13.01 0.91
C ILE A 191 1.16 14.32 1.09
N PRO A 192 1.51 14.73 2.32
CA PRO A 192 2.54 15.74 2.51
C PRO A 192 3.84 15.11 2.06
N LEU A 193 4.12 15.23 0.76
CA LEU A 193 5.39 14.92 0.17
C LEU A 193 6.38 15.88 0.84
N LYS A 194 7.11 15.41 1.87
CA LYS A 194 8.30 16.09 2.39
C LYS A 194 9.34 16.03 1.27
N ILE A 195 9.22 16.94 0.31
CA ILE A 195 10.12 17.05 -0.83
C ILE A 195 11.40 17.71 -0.32
N GLY A 196 12.32 16.86 0.12
CA GLY A 196 13.71 17.22 0.28
C GLY A 196 14.35 17.34 -1.09
N ARG A 197 14.67 18.58 -1.48
CA ARG A 197 15.64 19.02 -2.50
C ARG A 197 15.31 18.80 -3.99
N ASN A 198 15.21 19.97 -4.64
CA ASN A 198 15.39 20.28 -6.06
C ASN A 198 14.53 19.50 -7.07
N PHE A 199 13.38 20.09 -7.40
CA PHE A 199 12.65 19.77 -8.62
C PHE A 199 13.50 20.11 -9.84
N ASP A 200 13.90 19.09 -10.60
CA ASP A 200 14.48 19.29 -11.93
C ASP A 200 13.37 19.69 -12.92
N VAL A 201 13.74 20.45 -13.94
CA VAL A 201 12.90 21.03 -15.02
C VAL A 201 12.01 19.97 -15.67
N PHE A 202 12.43 18.71 -15.70
CA PHE A 202 11.65 17.59 -16.22
C PHE A 202 10.36 17.33 -15.42
N PHE A 203 10.40 17.44 -14.09
CA PHE A 203 9.22 17.24 -13.24
C PHE A 203 8.18 18.36 -13.46
N THR A 204 8.65 19.60 -13.60
CA THR A 204 7.80 20.75 -13.89
C THR A 204 7.16 20.65 -15.27
N LEU A 205 7.90 20.17 -16.28
CA LEU A 205 7.37 19.94 -17.62
C LEU A 205 6.26 18.87 -17.61
N SER A 206 6.45 17.77 -16.88
CA SER A 206 5.44 16.70 -16.80
C SER A 206 4.10 17.18 -16.22
N ILE A 207 4.13 18.08 -15.23
CA ILE A 207 2.92 18.66 -14.65
C ILE A 207 2.22 19.62 -15.63
N VAL A 208 2.97 20.42 -16.39
CA VAL A 208 2.40 21.37 -17.36
C VAL A 208 1.73 20.62 -18.52
N PHE A 209 2.38 19.58 -19.06
CA PHE A 209 1.81 18.78 -20.14
C PHE A 209 0.54 18.00 -19.73
N LEU A 210 0.44 17.57 -18.47
CA LEU A 210 -0.76 16.94 -17.92
C LEU A 210 -1.91 17.92 -17.63
N SER A 211 -1.67 19.24 -17.69
CA SER A 211 -2.70 20.27 -17.42
C SER A 211 -3.28 20.93 -18.68
N LEU A 212 -2.71 20.63 -19.85
CA LEU A 212 -3.07 21.20 -21.14
C LEU A 212 -3.70 20.18 -22.11
N GLY A 213 -3.96 18.96 -21.64
CA GLY A 213 -4.65 17.89 -22.37
C GLY A 213 -6.02 17.58 -21.78
#